data_AF-A0A942QT80-F1
#
_entry.id   AF-A0A942QT80-F1
#
_cell.length_a   1.000
_cell.length_b   1.000
_cell.length_c   1.000
_cell.angle_alpha   90.00
_cell.angle_beta   90.00
_cell.angle_gamma   90.00
#
_symmetry.space_group_name_H-M   'P 1'
#
loop_
_entity.id
_entity.type
_entity.pdbx_description
1 polymer ?
#
loop_
_entity_poly.entity_id
_entity_poly.type
_entity_poly.pdbx_seq_one_letter_code
_entity_poly.pdbx_strand_id
1 'polypeptide(L)'
;MAIVFWVVVRGLIGMTHRIRRLDREKIIAEVNTKVSKAARSAEAANVKYKPAIESGMTTIRGRVMPYLDFSGRATRKQFLVTQVAAGLGLGIVLGLTEGLFESRGMFSQSFGIFLIVVASVLVLWVVFATSAKRMRDTGVTDWWVLALLVPALNLAAFAFLCLVPSDEFKGRGL
;
A
#
# COMPACT_ATOMS: atom_id res chain seq x y z
N MET A 1 -42.11 -31.22 58.37
CA MET A 1 -41.83 -31.57 56.96
C MET A 1 -41.33 -30.38 56.13
N ALA A 2 -41.94 -29.18 56.19
CA ALA A 2 -41.54 -28.02 55.36
C ALA A 2 -40.12 -27.48 55.60
N ILE A 3 -39.64 -27.45 56.86
CA ILE A 3 -38.32 -26.89 57.20
C ILE A 3 -37.17 -27.74 56.63
N VAL A 4 -37.29 -29.07 56.69
CA VAL A 4 -36.29 -30.01 56.16
C VAL A 4 -36.19 -29.88 54.64
N PHE A 5 -37.32 -29.76 53.96
CA PHE A 5 -37.36 -29.57 52.51
C PHE A 5 -36.64 -28.28 52.08
N TRP A 6 -36.86 -27.17 52.79
CA TRP A 6 -36.22 -25.90 52.47
C TRP A 6 -34.69 -25.93 52.66
N VAL A 7 -34.21 -26.61 53.70
CA VAL A 7 -32.77 -26.80 53.93
C VAL A 7 -32.11 -27.62 52.82
N VAL A 8 -32.77 -28.70 52.38
CA VAL A 8 -32.27 -29.55 51.29
C VAL A 8 -32.25 -28.79 49.96
N VAL A 9 -33.32 -28.07 49.62
CA VAL A 9 -33.39 -27.26 48.38
C VAL A 9 -32.33 -26.16 48.39
N ARG A 10 -32.14 -25.46 49.51
CA ARG A 10 -31.10 -24.42 49.64
C ARG A 10 -29.69 -25.01 49.55
N GLY A 11 -29.47 -26.21 50.11
CA GLY A 11 -28.23 -26.96 49.99
C GLY A 11 -27.91 -27.36 48.54
N LEU A 12 -28.92 -27.87 47.82
CA LEU A 12 -28.81 -28.21 46.40
C LEU A 12 -28.50 -26.98 45.55
N ILE A 13 -29.25 -25.88 45.71
CA ILE A 13 -28.99 -24.61 45.00
C ILE A 13 -27.58 -24.08 45.28
N GLY A 14 -27.14 -24.12 46.54
CA GLY A 14 -25.78 -23.73 46.91
C GLY A 14 -24.71 -24.60 46.25
N MET A 15 -24.97 -25.90 46.12
CA MET A 15 -24.09 -26.85 45.44
C MET A 15 -24.03 -26.60 43.93
N THR A 16 -25.16 -26.33 43.27
CA THR A 16 -25.19 -26.00 41.83
C THR A 16 -24.42 -24.71 41.53
N HIS A 17 -24.54 -23.70 42.40
CA HIS A 17 -23.77 -22.47 42.27
C HIS A 17 -22.26 -22.68 42.44
N ARG A 18 -21.83 -23.59 43.33
CA ARG A 18 -20.42 -23.94 43.51
C ARG A 18 -19.85 -24.65 42.28
N ILE A 19 -20.57 -25.63 41.73
CA ILE A 19 -20.14 -26.35 40.52
C ILE A 19 -19.97 -25.39 39.35
N ARG A 20 -20.94 -24.50 39.12
CA ARG A 20 -20.86 -23.50 38.03
C ARG A 20 -19.71 -22.50 38.20
N ARG A 21 -19.33 -22.16 39.44
CA ARG A 21 -18.16 -21.30 39.71
C ARG A 21 -16.84 -22.00 39.37
N LEU A 22 -16.70 -23.26 39.77
CA LEU A 22 -15.49 -24.06 39.51
C LEU A 22 -15.25 -24.26 38.01
N ASP A 23 -16.30 -24.52 37.24
CA ASP A 23 -16.19 -24.65 35.77
C ASP A 23 -15.78 -23.32 35.13
N ARG A 24 -16.37 -22.20 35.58
CA ARG A 24 -16.01 -20.87 35.07
C ARG A 24 -14.55 -20.52 35.36
N GLU A 25 -14.05 -20.80 36.55
CA GLU A 25 -12.65 -20.53 36.91
C GLU A 25 -11.68 -21.39 36.09
N LYS A 26 -11.98 -22.68 35.88
CA LYS A 26 -11.19 -23.56 35.01
C LYS A 26 -11.15 -23.08 33.57
N ILE A 27 -12.30 -22.69 33.02
CA ILE A 27 -12.40 -22.16 31.65
C ILE A 27 -11.58 -20.87 31.51
N ILE A 28 -11.69 -19.95 32.47
CA ILE A 28 -10.91 -18.70 32.47
C ILE A 28 -9.41 -18.98 32.57
N ALA A 29 -9.00 -19.91 33.43
CA ALA A 29 -7.61 -20.30 33.56
C ALA A 29 -7.06 -20.92 32.25
N GLU A 30 -7.80 -21.83 31.63
CA GLU A 30 -7.40 -22.46 30.36
C GLU A 30 -7.30 -21.41 29.25
N VAL A 31 -8.30 -20.53 29.12
CA VAL A 31 -8.29 -19.44 28.13
C VAL A 31 -7.09 -18.52 28.36
N ASN A 32 -6.82 -18.09 29.60
CA ASN A 32 -5.67 -17.24 29.91
C ASN A 32 -4.34 -17.92 29.59
N THR A 33 -4.21 -19.23 29.79
CA THR A 33 -2.98 -19.95 29.42
C THR A 33 -2.80 -20.05 27.90
N LYS A 34 -3.88 -20.26 27.13
CA LYS A 34 -3.82 -20.29 25.66
C LYS A 34 -3.53 -18.90 25.10
N VAL A 35 -4.20 -17.87 25.62
CA VAL A 35 -3.99 -16.47 25.23
C VAL A 35 -2.57 -16.03 25.56
N SER A 36 -2.04 -16.34 26.74
CA SER A 36 -0.65 -15.98 27.10
C SER A 36 0.40 -16.74 26.29
N LYS A 37 0.18 -18.02 25.95
CA LYS A 37 1.06 -18.76 25.03
C LYS A 37 1.02 -18.16 23.62
N ALA A 38 -0.16 -17.84 23.12
CA ALA A 38 -0.35 -17.17 21.83
C ALA A 38 0.33 -15.79 21.83
N ALA A 39 0.14 -14.98 22.88
CA ALA A 39 0.76 -13.68 23.05
C ALA A 39 2.29 -13.78 23.08
N ARG A 40 2.86 -14.72 23.84
CA ARG A 40 4.32 -14.97 23.87
C ARG A 40 4.86 -15.39 22.50
N SER A 41 4.12 -16.23 21.77
CA SER A 41 4.52 -16.64 20.41
C SER A 41 4.46 -15.48 19.40
N ALA A 42 3.47 -14.59 19.54
CA ALA A 42 3.33 -13.40 18.72
C ALA A 42 4.40 -12.36 19.04
N GLU A 43 4.74 -12.14 20.32
CA GLU A 43 5.83 -11.28 20.74
C GLU A 43 7.19 -11.80 20.25
N ALA A 44 7.45 -13.11 20.38
CA ALA A 44 8.65 -13.73 19.87
C ALA A 44 8.78 -13.60 18.35
N ALA A 45 7.67 -13.77 17.61
CA ALA A 45 7.63 -13.53 16.17
C ALA A 45 7.88 -12.05 15.84
N ASN A 46 7.26 -11.12 16.57
CA ASN A 46 7.41 -9.69 16.33
C ASN A 46 8.87 -9.25 16.58
N VAL A 47 9.50 -9.66 17.68
CA VAL A 47 10.91 -9.39 17.96
C VAL A 47 11.84 -9.95 16.87
N LYS A 48 11.52 -11.14 16.34
CA LYS A 48 12.33 -11.80 15.30
C LYS A 48 12.21 -11.11 13.93
N TYR A 49 11.01 -10.72 13.51
CA TYR A 49 10.76 -10.23 12.16
C TYR A 49 10.74 -8.71 12.04
N LYS A 50 10.41 -7.97 13.11
CA LYS A 50 10.36 -6.50 13.12
C LYS A 50 11.64 -5.83 12.61
N PRO A 51 12.87 -6.18 13.06
CA PRO A 51 14.07 -5.53 12.55
C PRO A 51 14.32 -5.81 11.06
N ALA A 52 13.96 -7.00 10.58
CA ALA A 52 14.10 -7.35 9.17
C ALA A 52 13.08 -6.59 8.28
N ILE A 53 11.84 -6.45 8.77
CA ILE A 53 10.79 -5.68 8.09
C ILE A 53 11.17 -4.19 8.06
N GLU A 54 11.66 -3.62 9.16
CA GLU A 54 12.08 -2.23 9.22
C GLU A 54 13.29 -1.96 8.31
N SER A 55 14.28 -2.85 8.28
CA SER A 55 15.44 -2.75 7.38
C SER A 55 15.04 -2.87 5.90
N GLY A 56 14.15 -3.81 5.57
CA GLY A 56 13.63 -3.96 4.22
C GLY A 56 12.82 -2.73 3.78
N MET A 57 11.93 -2.24 4.65
CA MET A 57 11.07 -1.11 4.35
C MET A 57 11.86 0.19 4.18
N THR A 58 12.89 0.43 5.00
CA THR A 58 13.79 1.60 4.85
C THR A 58 14.58 1.54 3.53
N THR A 59 15.04 0.35 3.13
CA THR A 59 15.76 0.15 1.86
C THR A 59 14.85 0.39 0.65
N ILE A 60 13.63 -0.17 0.67
CA ILE A 60 12.65 0.04 -0.40
C ILE A 60 12.26 1.52 -0.47
N ARG A 61 11.97 2.12 0.68
CA ARG A 61 11.61 3.54 0.79
C ARG A 61 12.69 4.43 0.19
N GLY A 62 13.97 4.20 0.51
CA GLY A 62 15.08 4.99 -0.01
C GLY A 62 15.25 4.90 -1.53
N ARG A 63 14.86 3.76 -2.14
CA ARG A 63 14.92 3.58 -3.59
C ARG A 63 13.69 4.12 -4.32
N VAL A 64 12.51 4.01 -3.72
CA VAL A 64 11.24 4.35 -4.38
C VAL A 64 10.84 5.81 -4.17
N MET A 65 11.05 6.36 -2.97
CA MET A 65 10.63 7.75 -2.66
C MET A 65 11.21 8.81 -3.60
N PRO A 66 12.47 8.74 -4.06
CA PRO A 66 13.00 9.72 -5.00
C PRO A 66 12.24 9.79 -6.33
N TYR A 67 11.51 8.75 -6.72
CA TYR A 67 10.67 8.75 -7.93
C TYR A 67 9.24 9.23 -7.66
N LEU A 68 8.76 9.15 -6.41
CA LEU A 68 7.40 9.54 -6.02
C LEU A 68 7.29 10.96 -5.46
N ASP A 69 8.37 11.50 -4.89
CA ASP A 69 8.40 12.86 -4.39
C ASP A 69 8.49 13.87 -5.55
N PHE A 70 7.97 15.09 -5.38
CA PHE A 70 8.12 16.18 -6.36
C PHE A 70 9.42 16.99 -6.17
N SER A 71 10.19 16.68 -5.13
CA SER A 71 11.42 17.35 -4.76
C SER A 71 12.66 16.70 -5.38
N GLY A 72 13.72 17.49 -5.49
CA GLY A 72 15.00 17.05 -6.06
C GLY A 72 15.14 17.33 -7.56
N ARG A 73 16.21 16.78 -8.13
CA ARG A 73 16.60 16.92 -9.54
C ARG A 73 16.43 15.59 -10.27
N ALA A 74 15.98 15.65 -11.52
CA ALA A 74 15.85 14.50 -12.40
C ALA A 74 16.82 14.67 -13.58
N THR A 75 17.89 13.89 -13.56
CA THR A 75 18.80 13.84 -14.72
C THR A 75 18.08 13.28 -15.95
N ARG A 76 18.52 13.66 -17.15
CA ARG A 76 17.94 13.20 -18.43
C ARG A 76 17.80 11.67 -18.51
N LYS A 77 18.82 10.94 -18.02
CA LYS A 77 18.81 9.46 -17.97
C LYS A 77 17.73 8.95 -17.01
N GLN A 78 17.60 9.54 -15.82
CA GLN A 78 16.57 9.14 -14.85
C GLN A 78 15.17 9.43 -15.37
N PHE A 79 14.96 10.55 -16.05
CA PHE A 79 13.69 10.86 -16.70
C PHE A 79 13.33 9.81 -17.76
N LEU A 80 14.24 9.53 -18.70
CA LEU A 80 14.01 8.53 -19.75
C LEU A 80 13.72 7.14 -19.18
N VAL A 81 14.53 6.67 -18.24
CA VAL A 81 14.35 5.35 -17.61
C VAL A 81 13.00 5.29 -16.88
N THR A 82 12.61 6.36 -16.17
CA THR A 82 11.33 6.37 -15.46
C THR A 82 10.15 6.32 -16.42
N GLN A 83 10.21 7.06 -17.52
CA GLN A 83 9.13 7.11 -18.52
C GLN A 83 9.00 5.77 -19.26
N VAL A 84 10.12 5.17 -19.67
CA VAL A 84 10.13 3.84 -20.30
C VAL A 84 9.64 2.77 -19.31
N ALA A 85 10.11 2.80 -18.06
CA ALA A 85 9.67 1.83 -17.04
C ALA A 85 8.19 1.98 -16.71
N ALA A 86 7.68 3.21 -16.61
CA ALA A 86 6.26 3.48 -16.37
C ALA A 86 5.38 3.01 -17.55
N GLY A 87 5.82 3.26 -18.79
CA GLY A 87 5.13 2.77 -19.99
C GLY A 87 5.13 1.24 -20.11
N LEU A 88 6.28 0.60 -19.87
CA LEU A 88 6.39 -0.87 -19.85
C LEU A 88 5.53 -1.47 -18.73
N GLY A 89 5.58 -0.88 -17.52
CA GLY A 89 4.77 -1.32 -16.39
C GLY A 89 3.28 -1.25 -16.68
N LEU A 90 2.80 -0.15 -17.28
CA LEU A 90 1.41 -0.03 -17.70
C LEU A 90 1.05 -1.06 -18.78
N GLY A 91 1.92 -1.27 -19.77
CA GLY A 91 1.70 -2.29 -20.81
C GLY A 91 1.58 -3.71 -20.26
N ILE A 92 2.40 -4.06 -19.26
CA ILE A 92 2.29 -5.35 -18.56
C ILE A 92 0.95 -5.46 -17.84
N VAL A 93 0.52 -4.43 -17.11
CA VAL A 93 -0.78 -4.46 -16.42
C VAL A 93 -1.93 -4.62 -17.42
N LEU A 94 -1.92 -3.87 -18.52
CA LEU A 94 -2.93 -3.99 -19.56
C LEU A 94 -3.00 -5.42 -20.13
N GLY A 95 -1.85 -5.99 -20.53
CA GLY A 95 -1.79 -7.36 -21.03
C GLY A 95 -2.23 -8.42 -20.02
N LEU A 96 -1.93 -8.24 -18.73
CA LEU A 96 -2.43 -9.13 -17.67
C LEU A 96 -3.94 -9.00 -17.47
N THR A 97 -4.48 -7.79 -17.59
CA THR A 97 -5.91 -7.54 -17.40
C THR A 97 -6.76 -8.01 -18.58
N GLU A 98 -6.22 -8.07 -19.80
CA GLU A 98 -6.91 -8.63 -20.97
C GLU A 98 -7.44 -10.05 -20.68
N GLY A 99 -6.60 -10.93 -20.11
CA GLY A 99 -7.01 -12.28 -19.72
C GLY A 99 -8.09 -12.30 -18.61
N LEU A 100 -8.17 -11.25 -17.79
CA LEU A 100 -9.24 -11.11 -16.79
C LEU A 100 -10.56 -10.64 -17.43
N PHE A 101 -10.52 -9.84 -18.50
CA PHE A 101 -11.72 -9.40 -19.22
C PHE A 101 -12.38 -10.52 -20.03
N GLU A 102 -11.58 -11.44 -20.58
CA GLU A 102 -12.09 -12.61 -21.32
C GLU A 102 -12.88 -13.59 -20.43
N SER A 103 -12.65 -13.54 -19.12
CA SER A 103 -13.40 -14.36 -18.18
C SER A 103 -14.85 -13.86 -18.03
N ARG A 104 -15.82 -14.78 -18.05
CA ARG A 104 -17.26 -14.47 -17.89
C ARG A 104 -17.67 -14.10 -16.45
N GLY A 105 -16.71 -13.98 -15.53
CA GLY A 105 -16.97 -13.66 -14.13
C GLY A 105 -17.08 -12.15 -13.91
N MET A 106 -18.19 -11.69 -13.31
CA MET A 106 -18.32 -10.27 -12.92
C MET A 106 -17.24 -9.83 -11.94
N PHE A 107 -16.80 -10.73 -11.04
CA PHE A 107 -15.76 -10.43 -10.06
C PHE A 107 -14.39 -10.20 -10.72
N SER A 108 -14.01 -11.05 -11.67
CA SER A 108 -12.73 -10.95 -12.38
C SER A 108 -12.66 -9.73 -13.29
N GLN A 109 -13.75 -9.39 -13.98
CA GLN A 109 -13.83 -8.17 -14.77
C GLN A 109 -13.71 -6.91 -13.91
N SER A 110 -14.45 -6.86 -12.80
CA SER A 110 -14.38 -5.73 -11.84
C SER A 110 -12.98 -5.58 -11.25
N PHE A 111 -12.32 -6.71 -10.94
CA PHE A 111 -10.94 -6.71 -10.46
C PHE A 111 -9.95 -6.24 -11.53
N GLY A 112 -10.14 -6.64 -12.79
CA GLY A 112 -9.35 -6.15 -13.93
C GLY A 112 -9.45 -4.63 -14.10
N ILE A 113 -10.66 -4.08 -14.07
CA ILE A 113 -10.89 -2.62 -14.12
C ILE A 113 -10.19 -1.91 -12.95
N PHE A 114 -10.35 -2.45 -11.74
CA PHE A 114 -9.71 -1.89 -10.55
C PHE A 114 -8.17 -1.84 -10.70
N LEU A 115 -7.56 -2.91 -11.19
CA LEU A 115 -6.12 -2.96 -11.43
C LEU A 115 -5.66 -1.92 -12.47
N ILE A 116 -6.40 -1.76 -13.56
CA ILE A 116 -6.09 -0.74 -14.58
C ILE A 116 -6.15 0.65 -13.97
N VAL A 117 -7.21 0.97 -13.21
CA VAL A 117 -7.39 2.30 -12.61
C VAL A 117 -6.25 2.61 -11.64
N VAL A 118 -5.94 1.67 -10.72
CA VAL A 118 -4.86 1.85 -9.75
C VAL A 118 -3.51 2.01 -10.45
N ALA A 119 -3.20 1.16 -11.44
CA ALA A 119 -1.96 1.26 -12.20
C ALA A 119 -1.86 2.58 -12.97
N SER A 120 -2.95 3.03 -13.58
CA SER A 120 -3.00 4.29 -14.34
C SER A 120 -2.74 5.49 -13.43
N VAL A 121 -3.34 5.53 -12.24
CA VAL A 121 -3.12 6.59 -11.25
C VAL A 121 -1.67 6.62 -10.78
N LEU A 122 -1.08 5.45 -10.47
CA LEU A 122 0.32 5.35 -10.04
C LEU A 122 1.29 5.79 -11.14
N VAL A 123 1.06 5.36 -12.39
CA VAL A 123 1.87 5.75 -13.54
C VAL A 123 1.76 7.25 -13.78
N LEU A 124 0.55 7.81 -13.80
CA LEU A 124 0.35 9.25 -13.92
C LEU A 124 1.11 10.00 -12.82
N TRP A 125 1.00 9.57 -11.57
CA TRP A 125 1.71 10.22 -10.46
C TRP A 125 3.23 10.28 -10.70
N VAL A 126 3.84 9.15 -11.06
CA VAL A 126 5.30 9.04 -11.27
C VAL A 126 5.74 9.88 -12.48
N VAL A 127 4.97 9.85 -13.57
CA VAL A 127 5.22 10.63 -14.79
C VAL A 127 5.16 12.13 -14.48
N PHE A 128 4.15 12.57 -13.73
CA PHE A 128 4.00 13.97 -13.32
C PHE A 128 5.14 14.40 -12.38
N ALA A 129 5.45 13.59 -11.36
CA ALA A 129 6.50 13.88 -10.38
C ALA A 129 7.87 14.05 -11.03
N THR A 130 8.23 13.15 -11.95
CA THR A 130 9.52 13.23 -12.66
C THR A 130 9.57 14.31 -13.72
N SER A 131 8.45 14.60 -14.39
CA SER A 131 8.37 15.69 -15.38
C SER A 131 8.47 17.06 -14.72
N ALA A 132 7.82 17.26 -13.56
CA ALA A 132 7.94 18.50 -12.78
C ALA A 132 9.40 18.79 -12.38
N LYS A 133 10.13 17.76 -11.92
CA LYS A 133 11.57 17.90 -11.63
C LYS A 133 12.37 18.28 -12.86
N ARG A 134 12.10 17.64 -13.99
CA ARG A 134 12.83 17.91 -15.24
C ARG A 134 12.56 19.33 -15.74
N MET A 135 11.34 19.83 -15.64
CA MET A 135 11.00 21.22 -16.01
C MET A 135 11.74 22.22 -15.12
N ARG A 136 11.76 22.00 -13.81
CA ARG A 136 12.54 22.81 -12.86
C ARG A 136 14.04 22.80 -13.14
N ASP A 137 14.60 21.64 -13.51
CA ASP A 137 16.01 21.51 -13.91
C ASP A 137 16.32 22.14 -15.28
N THR A 138 15.29 22.36 -16.09
CA THR A 138 15.41 23.01 -17.41
C THR A 138 15.25 24.52 -17.31
N GLY A 139 14.70 25.01 -16.20
CA GLY A 139 14.42 26.43 -15.96
C GLY A 139 13.10 26.92 -16.56
N VAL A 140 12.21 25.98 -16.91
CA VAL A 140 10.86 26.27 -17.46
C VAL A 140 9.84 26.21 -16.33
N THR A 141 8.80 27.04 -16.41
CA THR A 141 7.68 27.03 -15.45
C THR A 141 7.04 25.64 -15.27
N ASP A 142 6.88 25.20 -14.02
CA ASP A 142 6.30 23.89 -13.64
C ASP A 142 4.86 23.68 -14.14
N TRP A 143 4.16 24.76 -14.58
CA TRP A 143 2.82 24.71 -15.15
C TRP A 143 2.73 23.94 -16.47
N TRP A 144 3.82 23.85 -17.22
CA TRP A 144 3.86 23.07 -18.46
C TRP A 144 3.64 21.56 -18.23
N VAL A 145 3.78 21.07 -16.99
CA VAL A 145 3.45 19.68 -16.64
C VAL A 145 1.99 19.37 -16.97
N LEU A 146 1.07 20.34 -16.90
CA LEU A 146 -0.33 20.14 -17.29
C LEU A 146 -0.51 19.81 -18.77
N ALA A 147 0.43 20.21 -19.63
CA ALA A 147 0.41 19.84 -21.05
C ALA A 147 0.57 18.31 -21.23
N LEU A 148 1.17 17.61 -20.26
CA LEU A 148 1.27 16.14 -20.28
C LEU A 148 -0.09 15.45 -20.06
N LEU A 149 -1.10 16.15 -19.54
CA LEU A 149 -2.44 15.59 -19.36
C LEU A 149 -3.20 15.44 -20.69
N VAL A 150 -2.85 16.26 -21.69
CA VAL A 150 -3.47 16.21 -23.01
C VAL A 150 -2.66 15.26 -23.90
N PRO A 151 -3.19 14.12 -24.38
CA PRO A 151 -2.40 13.09 -25.06
C PRO A 151 -1.57 13.61 -26.26
N ALA A 152 -2.14 14.51 -27.05
CA ALA A 152 -1.44 15.12 -28.20
C ALA A 152 -0.28 16.03 -27.77
N LEU A 153 -0.48 16.82 -26.71
CA LEU A 153 0.58 17.69 -26.17
C LEU A 153 1.60 16.90 -25.36
N ASN A 154 1.20 15.77 -24.77
CA ASN A 154 2.07 14.89 -23.99
C ASN A 154 3.23 14.39 -24.84
N LEU A 155 2.98 13.94 -26.07
CA LEU A 155 4.05 13.46 -26.95
C LEU A 155 5.05 14.57 -27.31
N ALA A 156 4.55 15.77 -27.60
CA ALA A 156 5.37 16.93 -27.91
C ALA A 156 6.18 17.41 -26.68
N ALA A 157 5.55 17.49 -25.51
CA ALA A 157 6.20 17.86 -24.25
C ALA A 157 7.24 16.81 -23.83
N PHE A 158 6.95 15.52 -24.03
CA PHE A 158 7.89 14.44 -23.80
C PHE A 158 9.10 14.54 -24.71
N ALA A 159 8.90 14.74 -26.02
CA ALA A 159 9.98 14.93 -26.98
C ALA A 159 10.85 16.15 -26.63
N PHE A 160 10.21 17.27 -26.25
CA PHE A 160 10.89 18.47 -25.79
C PHE A 160 11.76 18.20 -24.56
N LEU A 161 11.19 17.62 -23.49
CA LEU A 161 11.93 17.29 -22.26
C LEU A 161 13.04 16.26 -22.47
N CYS A 162 12.90 15.40 -23.48
CA CYS A 162 13.92 14.43 -23.87
C CYS A 162 15.08 15.06 -24.62
N LEU A 163 14.85 16.11 -25.43
CA LEU A 163 15.87 16.71 -26.28
C LEU A 163 16.60 17.86 -25.60
N VAL A 164 15.90 18.61 -24.75
CA VAL A 164 16.45 19.81 -24.12
C VAL A 164 17.54 19.45 -23.10
N PRO A 165 18.74 20.05 -23.19
CA PRO A 165 19.79 19.93 -22.18
C PRO A 165 19.41 20.58 -20.84
N SER A 166 20.06 20.17 -19.74
CA SER A 166 19.89 20.82 -18.44
C SER A 166 20.45 22.26 -18.48
N ASP A 167 19.76 23.20 -17.82
CA ASP A 167 20.12 24.62 -17.70
C ASP A 167 19.97 25.53 -18.96
N GLU A 168 19.34 25.08 -20.06
CA GLU A 168 19.20 25.90 -21.29
C GLU A 168 18.40 27.21 -21.09
N PHE A 169 17.36 27.19 -20.25
CA PHE A 169 16.44 28.33 -20.07
C PHE A 169 16.64 29.06 -18.74
N LYS A 170 17.68 28.71 -17.98
CA LYS A 170 17.96 29.32 -16.68
C LYS A 170 18.29 30.81 -16.85
N GLY A 171 17.40 31.67 -16.35
CA GLY A 171 17.51 33.12 -16.46
C GLY A 171 16.75 33.76 -17.63
N ARG A 172 16.02 32.98 -18.44
CA ARG A 172 15.19 33.50 -19.55
C ARG A 172 13.71 33.71 -19.22
N GLY A 173 13.27 33.36 -18.00
CA GLY A 173 11.95 33.70 -17.48
C GLY A 173 10.76 33.18 -18.31
N LEU A 174 10.82 31.91 -18.75
CA LEU A 174 9.73 31.21 -19.45
C LEU A 174 9.07 30.16 -18.54
#